data_AF-A0A920DKI2-F1
#
_entry.id   AF-A0A920DKI2-F1
#
_cell.length_a   1.000
_cell.length_b   1.000
_cell.length_c   1.000
_cell.angle_alpha   90.00
_cell.angle_beta   90.00
_cell.angle_gamma   90.00
#
_symmetry.space_group_name_H-M   'P 1'
#
loop_
_entity.id
_entity.type
_entity.pdbx_description
1 polymer ?
#
loop_
_entity_poly.entity_id
_entity_poly.type
_entity_poly.pdbx_seq_one_letter_code
_entity_poly.pdbx_strand_id
1 'polypeptide(L)'
;MKMNMVMRMSMNDDEHEHEDEHEHEDEHDHEDEHDHDEHEEEAHNEFVAHYSFTCGNVKEIDRIDFPYFTTFPNSGELEIQFVSEVGSTSFEVEGDKPFIDLKGKI
;
A
#
# COMPACT_ATOMS: atom_id res chain seq x y z
N MET A 1 -14.80 -18.43 -18.47
CA MET A 1 -15.04 -17.01 -18.14
C MET A 1 -13.72 -16.36 -17.75
N LYS A 2 -13.49 -15.09 -18.07
CA LYS A 2 -12.26 -14.38 -17.67
C LYS A 2 -12.52 -13.51 -16.44
N MET A 3 -11.61 -13.55 -15.48
CA MET A 3 -11.60 -12.67 -14.31
C MET A 3 -10.23 -11.99 -14.23
N ASN A 4 -10.21 -10.67 -14.09
CA ASN A 4 -8.98 -9.92 -13.86
C ASN A 4 -8.96 -9.41 -12.43
N MET A 5 -7.76 -9.36 -11.83
CA MET A 5 -7.53 -8.78 -10.52
C MET A 5 -6.38 -7.79 -10.62
N VAL A 6 -6.58 -6.58 -10.12
CA VAL A 6 -5.53 -5.59 -9.93
C VAL A 6 -5.27 -5.47 -8.44
N MET A 7 -4.02 -5.53 -8.05
CA MET A 7 -3.56 -5.41 -6.67
C MET A 7 -2.62 -4.22 -6.59
N ARG A 8 -2.90 -3.27 -5.70
CA ARG A 8 -2.03 -2.13 -5.39
C ARG A 8 -1.60 -2.19 -3.94
N MET A 9 -0.35 -1.86 -3.69
CA MET A 9 0.11 -1.54 -2.34
C MET A 9 -0.22 -0.08 -2.04
N SER A 10 -0.77 0.17 -0.86
CA SER A 10 -0.76 1.50 -0.24
C SER A 10 0.16 1.47 0.98
N MET A 11 1.08 2.43 1.03
CA MET A 11 1.93 2.66 2.21
C MET A 11 1.25 3.73 3.06
N ASN A 12 1.14 3.50 4.38
CA ASN A 12 0.77 4.58 5.28
C ASN A 12 1.89 5.62 5.26
N ASP A 13 1.55 6.85 4.90
CA ASP A 13 2.39 8.02 5.14
C ASP A 13 2.35 8.26 6.66
N ASP A 14 3.36 7.80 7.39
CA ASP A 14 3.61 8.30 8.75
C ASP A 14 4.06 9.76 8.58
N GLU A 15 3.11 10.70 8.69
CA GLU A 15 3.41 12.14 8.73
C GLU A 15 4.37 12.40 9.91
N HIS A 16 5.66 12.55 9.63
CA HIS A 16 6.64 13.03 10.59
C HIS A 16 6.35 14.52 10.88
N GLU A 17 5.51 14.79 11.88
CA GLU A 17 5.37 16.12 12.47
C GLU A 17 6.72 16.51 13.12
N HIS A 18 7.51 17.32 12.42
CA HIS A 18 8.67 17.99 13.00
C HIS A 18 8.18 19.08 13.96
N GLU A 19 8.09 18.77 15.25
CA GLU A 19 8.01 19.77 16.31
C GLU A 19 9.36 20.48 16.44
N ASP A 20 9.54 21.58 15.69
CA ASP A 20 10.65 22.53 15.88
C ASP A 20 10.43 23.35 17.17
N GLU A 21 10.76 22.78 18.33
CA GLU A 21 11.01 23.55 19.55
C GLU A 21 12.47 24.05 19.56
N HIS A 22 12.67 25.29 19.12
CA HIS A 22 13.92 26.02 19.30
C HIS A 22 13.71 27.27 20.18
N GLU A 23 13.75 27.08 21.49
CA GLU A 23 14.18 28.13 22.42
C GLU A 23 15.71 28.09 22.51
N HIS A 24 16.44 29.15 22.10
CA HIS A 24 17.71 29.55 22.73
C HIS A 24 18.05 31.02 22.41
N GLU A 25 18.16 31.81 23.48
CA GLU A 25 18.87 33.10 23.51
C GLU A 25 20.39 32.91 23.42
N ASP A 26 21.06 34.00 23.02
CA ASP A 26 22.47 34.37 23.18
C ASP A 26 23.48 34.17 22.03
N GLU A 27 24.21 35.26 21.84
CA GLU A 27 25.20 35.63 20.83
C GLU A 27 26.38 34.66 20.75
N HIS A 28 26.92 34.38 19.54
CA HIS A 28 28.36 34.41 19.21
C HIS A 28 28.61 34.12 17.72
N ASP A 29 29.45 34.96 17.11
CA ASP A 29 29.97 34.92 15.75
C ASP A 29 31.04 33.83 15.58
N HIS A 30 30.79 32.81 14.75
CA HIS A 30 31.80 31.85 14.28
C HIS A 30 31.45 31.30 12.88
N GLU A 31 32.47 31.35 12.03
CA GLU A 31 32.66 30.58 10.79
C GLU A 31 32.34 29.09 11.00
N ASP A 32 31.53 28.47 10.15
CA ASP A 32 31.97 27.42 9.21
C ASP A 32 30.79 26.90 8.38
N GLU A 33 31.15 26.37 7.22
CA GLU A 33 30.31 25.67 6.24
C GLU A 33 29.35 24.65 6.90
N HIS A 34 28.13 24.51 6.36
CA HIS A 34 27.52 23.21 6.03
C HIS A 34 26.22 23.43 5.24
N ASP A 35 26.40 23.41 3.93
CA ASP A 35 25.40 23.02 2.94
C ASP A 35 24.87 21.62 3.29
N HIS A 36 23.56 21.50 3.52
CA HIS A 36 22.81 20.24 3.42
C HIS A 36 21.38 20.58 2.98
N ASP A 37 21.25 21.07 1.76
CA ASP A 37 20.15 20.63 0.89
C ASP A 37 20.32 19.12 0.68
N GLU A 38 19.50 18.31 1.32
CA GLU A 38 19.16 16.97 0.84
C GLU A 38 17.91 16.51 1.61
N HIS A 39 16.76 17.08 1.20
CA HIS A 39 15.51 16.34 1.33
C HIS A 39 15.69 15.05 0.53
N GLU A 40 16.04 13.95 1.20
CA GLU A 40 15.89 12.62 0.61
C GLU A 40 14.43 12.55 0.15
N GLU A 41 14.20 12.58 -1.16
CA GLU A 41 12.88 12.31 -1.69
C GLU A 41 12.50 10.91 -1.21
N GLU A 42 11.61 10.84 -0.21
CA GLU A 42 10.92 9.64 0.23
C GLU A 42 10.47 8.90 -1.02
N ALA A 43 11.17 7.83 -1.36
CA ALA A 43 10.85 7.04 -2.54
C ALA A 43 9.55 6.29 -2.23
N HIS A 44 8.41 6.92 -2.51
CA HIS A 44 7.09 6.28 -2.45
C HIS A 44 7.06 5.19 -3.53
N ASN A 45 7.44 3.97 -3.15
CA ASN A 45 7.51 2.84 -4.05
C ASN A 45 6.11 2.24 -4.22
N GLU A 46 5.37 2.68 -5.23
CA GLU A 46 4.09 2.05 -5.60
C GLU A 46 4.34 0.72 -6.33
N PHE A 47 3.70 -0.35 -5.84
CA PHE A 47 3.67 -1.64 -6.52
C PHE A 47 2.26 -1.96 -7.02
N VAL A 48 2.15 -2.23 -8.32
CA VAL A 48 0.90 -2.67 -8.95
C VAL A 48 1.10 -4.03 -9.63
N ALA A 49 0.28 -5.00 -9.26
CA ALA A 49 0.27 -6.33 -9.85
C ALA A 49 -1.06 -6.58 -10.57
N HIS A 50 -0.96 -7.07 -11.81
CA HIS A 50 -2.11 -7.43 -12.64
C HIS A 50 -2.17 -8.94 -12.82
N TYR A 51 -3.31 -9.54 -12.51
CA TYR A 51 -3.58 -10.96 -12.65
C TYR A 51 -4.75 -11.20 -13.60
N SER A 52 -4.66 -12.24 -14.42
CA SER A 52 -5.76 -12.68 -15.29
C SER A 52 -5.97 -14.17 -15.15
N PHE A 53 -7.18 -14.56 -14.80
CA PHE A 53 -7.58 -15.93 -14.53
C PHE A 53 -8.60 -16.40 -15.56
N THR A 54 -8.45 -17.65 -16.01
CA THR A 54 -9.47 -18.35 -16.79
C THR A 54 -10.22 -19.29 -15.86
N CYS A 55 -11.43 -18.89 -15.48
CA CYS A 55 -12.26 -19.63 -14.53
C CYS A 55 -13.30 -20.47 -15.28
N GLY A 56 -13.56 -21.68 -14.78
CA GLY A 56 -14.73 -22.48 -15.19
C GLY A 56 -16.03 -21.82 -14.74
N ASN A 57 -16.13 -21.53 -13.45
CA ASN A 57 -17.22 -20.76 -12.84
C ASN A 57 -16.66 -19.80 -11.79
N VAL A 58 -16.75 -18.49 -12.04
CA VAL A 58 -16.22 -17.47 -11.11
C VAL A 58 -16.99 -17.44 -9.78
N LYS A 59 -18.26 -17.84 -9.79
CA LYS A 59 -19.15 -17.79 -8.62
C LYS A 59 -18.84 -18.85 -7.55
N GLU A 60 -17.94 -19.79 -7.86
CA GLU A 60 -17.48 -20.82 -6.92
C GLU A 60 -16.23 -20.39 -6.15
N ILE A 61 -15.68 -19.21 -6.45
CA ILE A 61 -14.56 -18.65 -5.69
C ILE A 61 -15.12 -18.01 -4.43
N ASP A 62 -14.96 -18.70 -3.30
CA ASP A 62 -15.42 -18.22 -2.00
C ASP A 62 -14.38 -17.35 -1.27
N ARG A 63 -13.08 -17.55 -1.52
CA ARG A 63 -12.00 -16.87 -0.78
C ARG A 63 -10.73 -16.72 -1.60
N ILE A 64 -10.02 -15.61 -1.40
CA ILE A 64 -8.63 -15.42 -1.84
C ILE A 64 -7.77 -15.02 -0.63
N ASP A 65 -6.65 -15.70 -0.46
CA ASP A 65 -5.65 -15.46 0.59
C ASP A 65 -4.46 -14.68 0.03
N PHE A 66 -3.90 -13.79 0.84
CA PHE A 66 -2.79 -12.90 0.48
C PHE A 66 -1.56 -13.22 1.33
N PRO A 67 -0.69 -14.16 0.91
CA PRO A 67 0.58 -14.44 1.59
C PRO A 67 1.58 -13.28 1.49
N TYR A 68 1.18 -12.20 0.83
CA TYR A 68 1.94 -10.98 0.61
C TYR A 68 2.55 -10.43 1.91
N PHE A 69 1.74 -10.27 2.96
CA PHE A 69 2.17 -9.75 4.27
C PHE A 69 3.19 -10.64 4.99
N THR A 70 3.27 -11.93 4.65
CA THR A 70 4.34 -12.81 5.16
C THR A 70 5.67 -12.53 4.49
N THR A 71 5.64 -12.13 3.21
CA THR A 71 6.85 -11.80 2.44
C THR A 71 7.30 -10.36 2.72
N PHE A 72 6.35 -9.45 2.92
CA PHE A 72 6.58 -8.03 3.18
C PHE A 72 5.90 -7.63 4.50
N PRO A 73 6.53 -7.89 5.66
CA PRO A 73 5.89 -7.67 6.95
C PRO A 73 5.63 -6.20 7.30
N ASN A 74 6.31 -5.26 6.63
CA ASN A 74 6.19 -3.82 6.86
C ASN A 74 5.25 -3.15 5.83
N SER A 75 4.47 -3.92 5.07
CA SER A 75 3.49 -3.36 4.15
C SER A 75 2.27 -2.84 4.90
N GLY A 76 1.72 -1.70 4.47
CA GLY A 76 0.49 -1.13 5.03
C GLY A 76 -0.73 -1.96 4.66
N GLU A 77 -1.32 -1.67 3.50
CA GLU A 77 -2.55 -2.29 3.04
C GLU A 77 -2.49 -2.61 1.54
N LEU A 78 -3.37 -3.52 1.12
CA LEU A 78 -3.55 -3.84 -0.29
C LEU A 78 -4.94 -3.40 -0.77
N GLU A 79 -4.98 -2.62 -1.83
CA GLU A 79 -6.20 -2.34 -2.57
C GLU A 79 -6.34 -3.35 -3.72
N ILE A 80 -7.41 -4.16 -3.66
CA ILE A 80 -7.69 -5.21 -4.62
C ILE A 80 -8.93 -4.84 -5.43
N GLN A 81 -8.83 -4.85 -6.75
CA GLN A 81 -9.94 -4.68 -7.67
C GLN A 81 -10.15 -5.93 -8.52
N PHE A 82 -11.33 -6.53 -8.42
CA PHE A 82 -11.77 -7.58 -9.34
C PHE A 82 -12.58 -6.99 -10.48
N VAL A 83 -12.36 -7.50 -11.69
CA VAL A 83 -13.11 -7.15 -12.90
C VAL A 83 -13.54 -8.43 -13.59
N SER A 84 -14.85 -8.59 -13.78
CA SER A 84 -15.45 -9.73 -14.47
C SER A 84 -16.60 -9.27 -15.38
N GLU A 85 -17.26 -10.21 -16.05
CA GLU A 85 -18.41 -9.89 -16.92
C GLU A 85 -19.63 -9.41 -16.12
N VAL A 86 -19.68 -9.63 -14.81
CA VAL A 86 -20.78 -9.14 -13.94
C VAL A 86 -20.53 -7.74 -13.38
N GLY A 87 -19.29 -7.22 -13.47
CA GLY A 87 -18.93 -5.88 -13.02
C GLY A 87 -17.53 -5.80 -12.42
N SER A 88 -17.27 -4.69 -11.72
CA SER A 88 -16.04 -4.46 -10.96
C SER A 88 -16.35 -4.28 -9.47
N THR A 89 -15.52 -4.84 -8.60
CA THR A 89 -15.66 -4.69 -7.15
C THR A 89 -14.27 -4.51 -6.54
N SER A 90 -14.16 -3.66 -5.51
CA SER A 90 -12.91 -3.39 -4.81
C SER A 90 -12.97 -3.86 -3.35
N PHE A 91 -11.80 -4.16 -2.79
CA PHE A 91 -11.59 -4.59 -1.41
C PHE A 91 -10.28 -4.02 -0.88
N GLU A 92 -10.26 -3.72 0.41
CA GLU A 92 -9.04 -3.42 1.17
C GLU A 92 -8.66 -4.67 1.96
N VAL A 93 -7.36 -4.97 2.02
CA VAL A 93 -6.82 -6.12 2.77
C VAL A 93 -5.71 -5.61 3.67
N GLU A 94 -5.89 -5.86 4.96
CA GLU A 94 -4.91 -5.55 6.01
C GLU A 94 -4.10 -6.81 6.39
N GLY A 95 -2.93 -6.61 6.98
CA GLY A 95 -2.06 -7.71 7.40
C GLY A 95 -2.63 -8.62 8.49
N ASP A 96 -3.55 -8.13 9.33
CA ASP A 96 -4.19 -8.90 10.41
C ASP A 96 -5.30 -9.84 9.87
N LYS A 97 -5.86 -9.52 8.70
CA LYS A 97 -6.87 -10.28 7.99
C LYS A 97 -6.49 -10.40 6.50
N PRO A 98 -5.45 -11.19 6.18
CA PRO A 98 -4.85 -11.23 4.84
C PRO A 98 -5.68 -12.11 3.88
N PHE A 99 -6.99 -11.90 3.81
CA PHE A 99 -7.90 -12.64 2.93
C PHE A 99 -9.17 -11.85 2.60
N ILE A 100 -9.78 -12.17 1.46
CA ILE A 100 -11.09 -11.65 1.06
C ILE A 100 -12.08 -12.82 0.97
N ASP A 101 -13.26 -12.66 1.58
CA ASP A 101 -14.43 -13.51 1.30
C ASP A 101 -15.20 -12.95 0.10
N LEU A 102 -15.28 -13.76 -0.94
CA LEU A 102 -15.84 -13.45 -2.25
C LEU A 102 -17.20 -14.09 -2.49
N LYS A 103 -17.70 -14.87 -1.53
CA LYS A 103 -18.95 -15.62 -1.69
C LYS A 103 -20.12 -14.68 -1.97
N GLY A 104 -20.65 -14.76 -3.18
CA GLY A 104 -21.75 -13.91 -3.65
C GLY A 104 -21.39 -12.45 -3.93
N LYS A 105 -20.09 -12.11 -3.98
CA LYS A 105 -19.59 -10.75 -4.27
C LYS A 105 -19.05 -10.57 -5.68
N ILE A 106 -18.80 -11.67 -6.40
CA ILE A 106 -18.30 -11.70 -7.79
C ILE A 106 -19.03 -12.75 -8.64
#